data_AF-A0A4P5QDN8-F1
#
_entry.id   AF-A0A4P5QDN8-F1
#
_cell.length_a   1.000
_cell.length_b   1.000
_cell.length_c   1.000
_cell.angle_alpha   90.00
_cell.angle_beta   90.00
_cell.angle_gamma   90.00
#
_symmetry.space_group_name_H-M   'P 1'
#
loop_
_entity.id
_entity.type
_entity.pdbx_description
1 polymer ?
#
loop_
_entity_poly.entity_id
_entity_poly.type
_entity_poly.pdbx_seq_one_letter_code
_entity_poly.pdbx_strand_id
1 'polypeptide(L)'
;MSSGDIERYVVTLKFEEHNLTDLNEMNNALTRGGFLLTLTDDEGKIHELGINTFGLISTLNPTEVEELARGLGQLALGREPEVSITTWDIWLQESK
;
A
#
# COMPACT_ATOMS: atom_id res chain seq x y z
N MET A 1 24.50 -7.00 -1.09
CA MET A 1 23.06 -7.31 -1.22
C MET A 1 22.59 -7.72 0.17
N SER A 2 22.17 -6.80 1.03
CA SER A 2 21.49 -7.19 2.27
C SER A 2 20.06 -7.52 1.89
N SER A 3 19.71 -8.80 1.88
CA SER A 3 18.32 -9.22 1.97
C SER A 3 17.78 -8.65 3.29
N GLY A 4 16.96 -7.61 3.21
CA GLY A 4 16.24 -7.08 4.36
C GLY A 4 15.33 -8.14 4.96
N ASP A 5 15.03 -8.03 6.26
CA ASP A 5 14.02 -8.86 6.89
C ASP A 5 12.66 -8.65 6.21
N ILE A 6 11.86 -9.72 6.08
CA ILE A 6 10.52 -9.62 5.49
C ILE A 6 9.63 -8.85 6.46
N GLU A 7 9.08 -7.73 6.00
CA GLU A 7 8.22 -6.83 6.77
C GLU A 7 6.85 -6.68 6.10
N ARG A 8 5.82 -6.36 6.90
CA ARG A 8 4.47 -6.07 6.41
C ARG A 8 4.21 -4.57 6.51
N TYR A 9 4.04 -3.93 5.37
CA TYR A 9 3.75 -2.50 5.27
C TYR A 9 2.27 -2.26 5.00
N VAL A 10 1.75 -1.16 5.54
CA VAL A 10 0.48 -0.56 5.14
C VAL A 10 0.77 0.78 4.50
N VAL A 11 0.31 0.94 3.27
CA VAL A 11 0.61 2.06 2.39
C VAL A 11 -0.69 2.76 2.02
N THR A 12 -0.79 4.03 2.37
CA THR A 12 -1.94 4.88 2.02
C THR A 12 -1.53 5.89 0.97
N LEU A 13 -2.30 5.95 -0.12
CA LEU A 13 -2.13 6.93 -1.18
C LEU A 13 -3.21 8.01 -1.03
N LYS A 14 -2.80 9.27 -1.01
CA LYS A 14 -3.70 10.42 -0.99
C LYS A 14 -3.57 11.21 -2.28
N PHE A 15 -4.71 11.46 -2.90
CA PHE A 15 -4.84 12.26 -4.11
C PHE A 15 -6.26 12.81 -4.16
N GLU A 16 -6.47 13.88 -4.93
CA GLU A 16 -7.80 14.43 -5.13
C GLU A 16 -8.60 13.50 -6.03
N GLU A 17 -9.43 12.63 -5.47
CA GLU A 17 -10.28 11.70 -6.23
C GLU A 17 -11.21 12.48 -7.16
N HIS A 18 -10.91 12.48 -8.47
CA HIS A 18 -11.73 13.21 -9.44
C HIS A 18 -12.89 12.36 -9.97
N ASN A 19 -12.75 11.03 -9.98
CA ASN A 19 -13.75 10.11 -10.53
C ASN A 19 -13.47 8.64 -10.09
N LEU A 20 -14.43 7.75 -10.36
CA LEU A 20 -14.30 6.30 -10.07
C LEU A 20 -13.23 5.58 -10.95
N THR A 21 -12.85 6.16 -12.08
CA THR A 21 -11.80 5.61 -12.95
C THR A 21 -10.44 5.71 -12.28
N ASP A 22 -10.13 6.83 -11.64
CA ASP A 22 -8.88 7.03 -10.89
C ASP A 22 -8.70 5.93 -9.81
N LEU A 23 -9.77 5.62 -9.07
CA LEU A 23 -9.78 4.54 -8.08
C LEU A 23 -9.53 3.16 -8.71
N ASN A 24 -10.19 2.88 -9.84
CA ASN A 24 -10.04 1.60 -10.54
C ASN A 24 -8.63 1.42 -11.12
N GLU A 25 -8.06 2.46 -11.75
CA GLU A 25 -6.71 2.41 -12.29
C GLU A 25 -5.66 2.26 -11.19
N MET A 26 -5.84 2.95 -10.07
CA MET A 26 -4.94 2.81 -8.93
C MET A 26 -5.01 1.39 -8.34
N ASN A 27 -6.21 0.86 -8.06
CA ASN A 27 -6.37 -0.52 -7.60
C ASN A 27 -5.71 -1.51 -8.55
N ASN A 28 -5.91 -1.35 -9.85
CA ASN A 28 -5.34 -2.19 -10.89
C ASN A 28 -3.80 -2.10 -10.93
N ALA A 29 -3.22 -0.91 -10.83
CA ALA A 29 -1.78 -0.73 -10.85
C ALA A 29 -1.10 -1.32 -9.61
N LEU A 30 -1.65 -1.04 -8.43
CA LEU A 30 -1.07 -1.48 -7.16
C LEU A 30 -1.21 -3.01 -6.99
N THR A 31 -2.38 -3.59 -7.30
CA THR A 31 -2.56 -5.05 -7.23
C THR A 31 -1.65 -5.82 -8.19
N ARG A 32 -1.44 -5.32 -9.41
CA ARG A 32 -0.44 -5.88 -10.34
C ARG A 32 1.00 -5.72 -9.83
N GLY A 33 1.26 -4.67 -9.05
CA GLY A 33 2.52 -4.44 -8.34
C GLY A 33 2.73 -5.33 -7.11
N GLY A 34 1.79 -6.23 -6.80
CA GLY A 34 1.87 -7.14 -5.65
C GLY A 34 1.31 -6.58 -4.35
N PHE A 35 0.68 -5.41 -4.39
CA PHE A 35 -0.01 -4.85 -3.23
C PHE A 35 -1.34 -5.55 -2.98
N LEU A 36 -1.74 -5.63 -1.71
CA LEU A 36 -2.89 -6.37 -1.24
C LEU A 36 -3.97 -5.41 -0.73
N LEU A 37 -5.24 -5.74 -0.91
CA LEU A 37 -6.36 -4.99 -0.33
C LEU A 37 -6.64 -5.40 1.12
N THR A 38 -6.17 -6.58 1.49
CA THR A 38 -6.32 -7.16 2.81
C THR A 38 -5.00 -7.68 3.33
N LEU A 39 -4.87 -7.67 4.66
CA LEU A 39 -3.78 -8.36 5.35
C LEU A 39 -4.37 -9.33 6.38
N THR A 40 -3.69 -10.46 6.53
CA THR A 40 -4.07 -11.48 7.50
C THR A 40 -3.15 -11.38 8.71
N ASP A 41 -3.71 -11.33 9.91
CA ASP A 41 -2.92 -11.40 11.13
C ASP A 41 -2.42 -12.83 11.42
N ASP A 42 -1.57 -12.96 12.44
CA ASP A 42 -0.98 -14.25 12.78
C ASP A 42 -1.99 -15.25 13.39
N GLU A 43 -3.19 -14.79 13.75
CA GLU A 43 -4.32 -15.64 14.18
C GLU A 43 -5.18 -16.11 12.99
N GLY A 44 -4.86 -15.67 11.77
CA GLY A 44 -5.57 -16.02 10.55
C GLY A 44 -6.79 -15.15 10.25
N LYS A 45 -7.01 -14.06 10.99
CA LYS A 45 -8.10 -13.12 10.73
C LYS A 45 -7.70 -12.14 9.62
N ILE A 46 -8.59 -11.98 8.65
CA ILE A 46 -8.46 -11.05 7.53
C ILE A 46 -8.90 -9.66 7.97
N HIS A 47 -8.11 -8.65 7.63
CA HIS A 47 -8.41 -7.24 7.83
C HIS A 47 -8.47 -6.51 6.49
N GLU A 48 -9.58 -5.83 6.25
CA GLU A 48 -9.75 -4.90 5.12
C GLU A 48 -9.04 -3.59 5.45
N LEU A 49 -8.17 -3.11 4.56
CA LEU A 49 -7.33 -1.94 4.82
C LEU A 49 -8.02 -0.59 4.54
N GLY A 50 -9.11 -0.62 3.77
CA GLY A 50 -9.91 0.56 3.45
C GLY A 50 -9.54 1.22 2.11
N ILE A 51 -10.17 2.35 1.84
CA ILE A 51 -10.02 3.07 0.57
C ILE A 51 -8.60 3.64 0.46
N ASN A 52 -8.02 3.51 -0.73
CA ASN A 52 -6.66 3.96 -1.08
C ASN A 52 -5.56 3.44 -0.16
N THR A 53 -5.80 2.36 0.57
CA THR A 53 -4.87 1.77 1.51
C THR A 53 -4.60 0.33 1.13
N PHE A 54 -3.32 -0.04 1.09
CA PHE A 54 -2.86 -1.30 0.55
C PHE A 54 -1.76 -1.91 1.42
N GLY A 55 -1.73 -3.24 1.48
CA GLY A 55 -0.70 -4.01 2.16
C GLY A 55 0.43 -4.36 1.20
N LEU A 56 1.67 -4.42 1.70
CA LEU A 56 2.78 -4.98 0.96
C LEU A 56 3.65 -5.82 1.89
N ILE A 57 3.91 -7.07 1.50
CA ILE A 57 4.84 -7.95 2.21
C ILE A 57 6.13 -7.97 1.40
N SER A 58 7.21 -7.42 1.95
CA SER A 58 8.43 -7.18 1.18
C SER A 58 9.69 -7.14 2.06
N THR A 59 10.85 -7.35 1.44
CA THR A 59 12.17 -7.11 2.04
C THR A 59 12.72 -5.72 1.73
N LEU A 60 11.96 -4.91 0.99
CA LEU A 60 12.29 -3.52 0.67
C LEU A 60 12.22 -2.68 1.94
N ASN A 61 13.10 -1.68 2.04
CA ASN A 61 13.02 -0.72 3.13
C ASN A 61 11.85 0.27 2.92
N PRO A 62 11.42 1.02 3.95
CA PRO A 62 10.26 1.91 3.83
C PRO A 62 10.37 2.94 2.70
N THR A 63 11.56 3.50 2.44
CA THR A 63 11.77 4.46 1.36
C THR A 63 11.59 3.81 -0.01
N GLU A 64 12.11 2.60 -0.21
CA GLU A 64 11.90 1.84 -1.46
C GLU A 64 10.43 1.46 -1.68
N VAL A 65 9.70 1.13 -0.61
CA VAL A 65 8.25 0.89 -0.67
C VAL A 65 7.51 2.16 -1.05
N GLU A 66 7.94 3.33 -0.54
CA GLU A 66 7.34 4.63 -0.85
C GLU A 66 7.53 4.99 -2.31
N GLU A 67 8.76 4.88 -2.81
CA GLU A 67 9.11 5.13 -4.20
C GLU A 67 8.35 4.20 -5.15
N LEU A 68 8.22 2.91 -4.79
CA LEU A 68 7.45 1.94 -5.57
C LEU A 68 5.96 2.33 -5.64
N ALA A 69 5.33 2.58 -4.49
CA ALA A 69 3.91 2.94 -4.44
C ALA A 69 3.63 4.25 -5.16
N ARG A 70 4.50 5.25 -4.98
CA ARG A 70 4.44 6.55 -5.65
C ARG A 70 4.57 6.41 -7.16
N GLY A 71 5.52 5.62 -7.65
CA GLY A 71 5.71 5.36 -9.07
C GLY A 71 4.51 4.67 -9.71
N LEU A 72 3.95 3.64 -9.06
CA LEU A 72 2.74 2.97 -9.54
C LEU A 72 1.51 3.88 -9.51
N GLY A 73 1.34 4.66 -8.45
CA GLY A 73 0.27 5.65 -8.33
C GLY A 73 0.37 6.74 -9.41
N GLN A 74 1.58 7.22 -9.72
CA GLN A 74 1.80 8.18 -10.79
C GLN A 74 1.46 7.62 -12.17
N LEU A 75 1.83 6.37 -12.43
CA LEU A 75 1.49 5.68 -13.68
C LEU A 75 -0.03 5.52 -13.84
N ALA A 76 -0.74 5.23 -12.75
CA ALA A 76 -2.19 5.06 -12.77
C ALA A 76 -2.95 6.39 -12.91
N LEU A 77 -2.52 7.43 -12.19
CA LEU A 77 -3.26 8.68 -12.05
C LEU A 77 -2.79 9.77 -13.03
N GLY A 78 -1.63 9.59 -13.68
CA GLY A 78 -0.99 10.63 -14.50
C GLY A 78 -0.42 11.81 -13.68
N ARG A 79 -0.43 11.70 -12.35
CA ARG A 79 0.03 12.70 -11.37
C ARG A 79 0.57 12.01 -10.14
N GLU A 80 1.48 12.66 -9.43
CA GLU A 80 2.12 12.09 -8.25
C GLU A 80 1.19 12.16 -7.03
N PRO A 81 0.80 11.01 -6.43
CA PRO A 81 0.05 11.02 -5.18
C PRO A 81 0.97 11.27 -3.98
N GLU A 82 0.40 11.76 -2.88
CA GLU A 82 1.07 11.69 -1.57
C GLU A 82 1.01 10.25 -1.06
N VAL A 83 2.14 9.72 -0.61
CA VAL A 83 2.24 8.35 -0.09
C VAL A 83 2.66 8.43 1.37
N SER A 84 1.94 7.71 2.23
CA SER A 84 2.32 7.51 3.62
C SER A 84 2.43 6.03 3.92
N ILE A 85 3.47 5.65 4.67
CA ILE A 85 3.77 4.27 5.04
C ILE A 85 3.74 4.12 6.54
N THR A 86 3.14 3.04 7.00
CA THR A 86 3.25 2.55 8.36
C THR A 86 3.54 1.05 8.33
N THR A 87 3.97 0.48 9.45
CA THR A 87 4.09 -0.97 9.59
C THR A 87 2.73 -1.56 9.97
N TRP A 88 2.55 -2.84 9.65
CA TRP A 88 1.36 -3.60 10.03
C TRP A 88 1.05 -3.52 11.52
N ASP A 89 2.07 -3.66 12.37
CA ASP A 89 1.89 -3.65 13.82
C ASP A 89 1.36 -2.32 14.35
N ILE A 90 1.85 -1.20 13.80
CA ILE A 90 1.37 0.14 14.16
C ILE A 90 -0.05 0.32 13.66
N TRP A 91 -0.31 -0.01 12.38
CA TRP A 91 -1.65 0.10 11.80
C TRP A 91 -2.69 -0.71 12.58
N LEU A 92 -2.37 -1.93 12.98
CA LEU A 92 -3.27 -2.80 13.74
C LEU A 92 -3.58 -2.26 15.14
N GLN A 93 -2.65 -1.52 15.76
CA GLN A 93 -2.89 -0.84 17.03
C GLN A 93 -3.81 0.38 16.85
N GLU A 94 -3.64 1.13 15.78
CA GLU A 94 -4.45 2.32 15.46
C GLU A 94 -5.86 1.98 14.94
N SER A 95 -6.02 0.79 14.37
CA SER A 95 -7.29 0.31 13.77
C SER A 95 -8.23 -0.38 14.77
N LYS A 96 -7.85 -0.50 16.04
CA LYS A 96 -8.67 -1.09 17.13
C LYS A 96 -9.57 -0.05 17.78
#